data_AF-A0A6P5SG02-F1
#
_entry.id   AF-A0A6P5SG02-F1
#
_cell.length_a   1.000
_cell.length_b   1.000
_cell.length_c   1.000
_cell.angle_alpha   90.00
_cell.angle_beta   90.00
_cell.angle_gamma   90.00
#
_symmetry.space_group_name_H-M   'P 1'
#
loop_
_entity.id
_entity.type
_entity.pdbx_description
1 polymer ?
#
loop_
_entity_poly.entity_id
_entity_poly.type
_entity_poly.pdbx_seq_one_letter_code
_entity_poly.pdbx_strand_id
1 'polypeptide(L)'
;MEWSPQDALKAYLHTLHLCKVDKDEDLSLGNHTNTTSIIVEPKCMEFISALAAGKRARLILQITSQGITPMTVSLAVAAKQSGGRLIVWINSEDVDREEKISKTLFVENGLDEVIEYVYGTDPCMLVKQLKNIDFGVVDFRLKDHLKLLKIMNFNPNGCVVVGTN
;
A
#
# COMPACT_ATOMS: atom_id res chain seq x y z
N MET A 1 10.56 4.37 18.15
CA MET A 1 9.38 5.11 17.65
C MET A 1 8.16 4.74 18.48
N GLU A 2 7.52 5.73 19.11
CA GLU A 2 6.34 5.53 19.97
C GLU A 2 5.09 5.26 19.13
N TRP A 3 4.21 4.37 19.62
CA TRP A 3 2.97 4.01 18.94
C TRP A 3 1.95 5.15 19.02
N SER A 4 1.23 5.39 17.92
CA SER A 4 0.19 6.42 17.81
C SER A 4 -1.18 5.76 17.59
N PRO A 5 -2.00 5.57 18.65
CA PRO A 5 -3.35 5.01 18.51
C PRO A 5 -4.24 5.84 17.59
N GLN A 6 -4.06 7.15 17.56
CA GLN A 6 -4.85 8.07 16.73
C GLN A 6 -4.57 7.87 15.24
N ASP A 7 -3.28 7.78 14.86
CA ASP A 7 -2.90 7.58 13.46
C ASP A 7 -3.33 6.17 13.00
N ALA A 8 -3.19 5.16 13.86
CA ALA A 8 -3.65 3.81 13.60
C ALA A 8 -5.16 3.75 13.34
N LEU A 9 -5.98 4.38 14.20
CA LEU A 9 -7.43 4.38 14.07
C LEU A 9 -7.89 5.10 12.79
N LYS A 10 -7.32 6.27 12.50
CA LYS A 10 -7.65 7.02 11.27
C LYS A 10 -7.31 6.23 10.02
N ALA A 11 -6.14 5.60 10.00
CA ALA A 11 -5.69 4.79 8.87
C ALA A 11 -6.59 3.57 8.67
N TYR A 12 -6.94 2.86 9.75
CA TYR A 12 -7.88 1.73 9.73
C TYR A 12 -9.22 2.12 9.08
N LEU A 13 -9.88 3.17 9.60
CA LEU A 13 -11.21 3.57 9.16
C LEU A 13 -11.20 4.08 7.71
N HIS A 14 -10.16 4.82 7.34
CA HIS A 14 -10.05 5.36 5.98
C HIS A 14 -9.79 4.24 4.96
N THR A 15 -8.91 3.29 5.27
CA THR A 15 -8.70 2.11 4.42
C THR A 15 -9.97 1.27 4.31
N LEU A 16 -10.69 1.04 5.41
CA LEU A 16 -11.96 0.30 5.40
C LEU A 16 -12.99 0.97 4.47
N HIS A 17 -13.02 2.30 4.42
CA HIS A 17 -13.91 3.04 3.53
C HIS A 17 -13.52 2.91 2.06
N LEU A 18 -12.24 3.09 1.71
CA LEU A 18 -11.79 3.03 0.32
C LEU A 18 -11.88 1.60 -0.25
N CYS A 19 -11.52 0.58 0.53
CA CYS A 19 -11.63 -0.81 0.10
C CYS A 19 -13.08 -1.33 0.04
N LYS A 20 -14.07 -0.56 0.53
CA LYS A 20 -15.50 -0.84 0.33
C LYS A 20 -15.98 -0.41 -1.05
N VAL A 21 -15.57 0.78 -1.50
CA VAL A 21 -16.00 1.37 -2.77
C VAL A 21 -15.59 0.49 -3.97
N ASP A 22 -14.36 -0.05 -3.95
CA ASP A 22 -13.86 -0.93 -5.02
C ASP A 22 -14.68 -2.23 -5.19
N LYS A 23 -15.26 -2.77 -4.11
CA LYS A 23 -16.04 -4.02 -4.18
C LYS A 23 -17.42 -3.82 -4.76
N ASP A 24 -18.00 -2.63 -4.60
CA ASP A 24 -19.33 -2.31 -5.13
C ASP A 24 -19.28 -2.02 -6.63
N GLU A 25 -18.15 -1.49 -7.15
CA GLU A 25 -17.98 -1.28 -8.60
C GLU A 25 -17.82 -2.60 -9.38
N ASP A 26 -17.10 -3.59 -8.86
CA ASP A 26 -16.98 -4.93 -9.46
C ASP A 26 -18.34 -5.69 -9.49
N LEU A 27 -19.28 -5.33 -8.62
CA LEU A 27 -20.63 -5.91 -8.55
C LEU A 27 -21.66 -5.15 -9.40
N SER A 28 -21.29 -4.00 -10.00
CA SER A 28 -22.22 -3.12 -10.71
C SER A 28 -22.61 -3.59 -12.13
N LEU A 29 -22.17 -4.79 -12.56
CA LEU A 29 -22.69 -5.45 -13.77
C LEU A 29 -23.97 -6.29 -13.53
N GLY A 30 -24.63 -6.17 -12.37
CA GLY A 30 -25.86 -6.89 -12.06
C GLY A 30 -26.85 -6.09 -11.23
N ASN A 31 -27.91 -5.62 -11.88
CA ASN A 31 -29.21 -5.17 -11.35
C ASN A 31 -29.30 -4.68 -9.89
N HIS A 32 -29.62 -3.39 -9.75
CA HIS A 32 -30.23 -2.80 -8.55
C HIS A 32 -31.28 -3.70 -7.91
N THR A 33 -31.04 -4.18 -6.68
CA THR A 33 -32.02 -4.23 -5.57
C THR A 33 -31.31 -4.51 -4.24
N ASN A 34 -31.72 -3.80 -3.20
CA ASN A 34 -31.41 -3.99 -1.77
C ASN A 34 -29.99 -3.66 -1.29
N THR A 35 -29.86 -2.44 -0.75
CA THR A 35 -28.82 -2.00 0.20
C THR A 35 -28.85 -2.88 1.46
N THR A 36 -28.37 -4.11 1.35
CA THR A 36 -27.92 -4.87 2.50
C THR A 36 -26.57 -4.27 2.89
N SER A 37 -26.43 -3.82 4.13
CA SER A 37 -25.11 -3.45 4.66
C SER A 37 -24.21 -4.68 4.52
N ILE A 38 -23.41 -4.72 3.46
CA ILE A 38 -22.39 -5.73 3.29
C ILE A 38 -21.47 -5.54 4.49
N ILE A 39 -21.48 -6.49 5.41
CA ILE A 39 -20.47 -6.60 6.46
C ILE A 39 -19.17 -6.85 5.70
N VAL A 40 -18.43 -5.78 5.44
CA VAL A 40 -17.09 -5.88 4.86
C VAL A 40 -16.18 -6.37 5.96
N GLU A 41 -15.92 -7.67 5.94
CA GLU A 41 -14.91 -8.28 6.78
C GLU A 41 -13.56 -7.63 6.44
N PRO A 42 -12.92 -6.93 7.42
CA PRO A 42 -11.58 -6.41 7.24
C PRO A 42 -10.66 -7.59 6.98
N LYS A 43 -10.05 -7.65 5.78
CA LYS A 43 -9.23 -8.82 5.43
C LYS A 43 -7.87 -8.74 6.11
N CYS A 44 -7.15 -7.66 5.81
CA CYS A 44 -5.79 -7.44 6.27
C CYS A 44 -5.32 -6.02 5.97
N MET A 45 -5.85 -5.39 4.92
CA MET A 45 -5.41 -4.07 4.48
C MET A 45 -5.62 -2.99 5.54
N GLU A 46 -6.78 -2.99 6.20
CA GLU A 46 -7.09 -2.05 7.28
C GLU A 46 -6.14 -2.22 8.46
N PHE A 47 -5.80 -3.47 8.79
CA PHE A 47 -4.84 -3.80 9.84
C PHE A 47 -3.41 -3.36 9.48
N ILE A 48 -2.96 -3.64 8.25
CA ILE A 48 -1.63 -3.24 7.77
C ILE A 48 -1.51 -1.71 7.71
N SER A 49 -2.55 -1.03 7.23
CA SER A 49 -2.63 0.44 7.21
C SER A 49 -2.55 1.03 8.62
N ALA A 50 -3.34 0.49 9.56
CA ALA A 50 -3.31 0.89 10.96
C ALA A 50 -1.93 0.65 11.61
N LEU A 51 -1.30 -0.47 11.31
CA LEU A 51 0.02 -0.82 11.83
C LEU A 51 1.09 0.15 11.32
N ALA A 52 1.12 0.42 10.02
CA ALA A 52 2.09 1.33 9.41
C ALA A 52 1.91 2.77 9.92
N ALA A 53 0.67 3.27 9.94
CA ALA A 53 0.36 4.62 10.40
C ALA A 53 0.59 4.78 11.92
N GLY A 54 0.16 3.79 12.72
CA GLY A 54 0.37 3.78 14.15
C GLY A 54 1.84 3.69 14.55
N LYS A 55 2.68 3.04 13.72
CA LYS A 55 4.14 3.10 13.85
C LYS A 55 4.75 4.41 13.35
N ARG A 56 3.95 5.34 12.80
CA ARG A 56 4.37 6.60 12.19
C ARG A 56 5.45 6.43 11.12
N ALA A 57 5.28 5.41 10.28
CA ALA A 57 6.20 5.13 9.18
C ALA A 57 6.31 6.34 8.24
N ARG A 58 7.52 6.85 8.01
CA ARG A 58 7.81 7.97 7.10
C ARG A 58 8.20 7.49 5.71
N LEU A 59 8.97 6.42 5.63
CA LEU A 59 9.28 5.75 4.37
C LEU A 59 8.63 4.37 4.32
N ILE A 60 7.59 4.26 3.50
CA ILE A 60 6.88 3.02 3.21
C ILE A 60 7.28 2.54 1.82
N LEU A 61 7.62 1.26 1.68
CA LEU A 61 8.01 0.65 0.41
C LEU A 61 7.08 -0.54 0.10
N GLN A 62 6.58 -0.59 -1.12
CA GLN A 62 5.90 -1.77 -1.67
C GLN A 62 6.66 -2.27 -2.90
N ILE A 63 6.97 -3.56 -2.93
CA ILE A 63 7.48 -4.28 -4.09
C ILE A 63 6.41 -5.30 -4.49
N THR A 64 5.80 -5.13 -5.66
CA THR A 64 4.64 -5.96 -6.09
C THR A 64 4.79 -6.46 -7.53
N SER A 65 4.28 -7.66 -7.81
CA SER A 65 4.13 -8.18 -9.17
C SER A 65 2.70 -8.18 -9.70
N GLN A 66 1.75 -7.56 -8.99
CA GLN A 66 0.32 -7.58 -9.31
C GLN A 66 -0.25 -6.23 -9.77
N GLY A 67 0.60 -5.23 -10.01
CA GLY A 67 0.10 -3.87 -10.21
C GLY A 67 -0.37 -3.21 -8.92
N ILE A 68 -1.20 -2.18 -9.08
CA ILE A 68 -1.92 -1.48 -8.01
C ILE A 68 -3.00 -2.42 -7.45
N THR A 69 -3.01 -2.55 -6.12
CA THR A 69 -3.91 -3.43 -5.38
C THR A 69 -4.53 -2.69 -4.19
N PRO A 70 -5.55 -3.25 -3.53
CA PRO A 70 -6.05 -2.70 -2.27
C PRO A 70 -4.95 -2.52 -1.19
N MET A 71 -3.89 -3.33 -1.23
CA MET A 71 -2.71 -3.13 -0.39
C MET A 71 -2.04 -1.79 -0.68
N THR A 72 -1.86 -1.43 -1.96
CA THR A 72 -1.27 -0.15 -2.38
C THR A 72 -2.08 1.04 -1.84
N VAL A 73 -3.41 0.98 -1.96
CA VAL A 73 -4.31 1.99 -1.39
C VAL A 73 -4.13 2.09 0.13
N SER A 74 -4.10 0.95 0.83
CA SER A 74 -3.94 0.91 2.29
C SER A 74 -2.62 1.53 2.76
N LEU A 75 -1.53 1.31 2.03
CA LEU A 75 -0.22 1.87 2.35
C LEU A 75 -0.16 3.37 2.05
N ALA A 76 -0.83 3.83 0.99
CA ALA A 76 -0.92 5.27 0.69
C ALA A 76 -1.74 6.01 1.75
N VAL A 77 -2.84 5.41 2.23
CA VAL A 77 -3.58 5.91 3.39
C VAL A 77 -2.68 6.02 4.61
N ALA A 78 -1.91 4.95 4.91
CA ALA A 78 -1.01 4.96 6.05
C ALA A 78 0.05 6.06 5.95
N ALA A 79 0.67 6.23 4.77
CA ALA A 79 1.63 7.30 4.50
C ALA A 79 1.01 8.69 4.72
N LYS A 80 -0.19 8.95 4.19
CA LYS A 80 -0.90 10.21 4.41
C LYS A 80 -1.17 10.48 5.89
N GLN A 81 -1.62 9.47 6.64
CA GLN A 81 -1.92 9.62 8.06
C GLN A 81 -0.68 9.83 8.93
N SER A 82 0.45 9.21 8.59
CA SER A 82 1.72 9.39 9.31
C SER A 82 2.53 10.62 8.85
N GLY A 83 2.10 11.31 7.79
CA GLY A 83 2.89 12.34 7.10
C GLY A 83 4.16 11.77 6.46
N GLY A 84 4.11 10.52 6.02
CA GLY A 84 5.16 9.84 5.27
C GLY A 84 4.92 9.85 3.76
N ARG A 85 5.66 8.99 3.06
CA ARG A 85 5.50 8.71 1.64
C ARG A 85 5.59 7.21 1.36
N LEU A 86 4.94 6.78 0.30
CA LEU A 86 4.93 5.43 -0.23
C LEU A 86 5.68 5.41 -1.56
N ILE A 87 6.63 4.49 -1.69
CA ILE A 87 7.24 4.13 -2.96
C ILE A 87 6.71 2.76 -3.38
N VAL A 88 6.20 2.65 -4.59
CA VAL A 88 5.65 1.41 -5.14
C VAL A 88 6.47 1.02 -6.37
N TRP A 89 7.23 -0.06 -6.23
CA TRP A 89 7.83 -0.72 -7.36
C TRP A 89 6.84 -1.75 -7.92
N ILE A 90 6.58 -1.65 -9.23
CA ILE A 90 5.59 -2.50 -9.90
C ILE A 90 6.28 -3.27 -11.03
N ASN A 91 6.21 -4.61 -10.96
CA ASN A 91 6.53 -5.48 -12.09
C ASN A 91 5.33 -5.58 -13.04
N SER A 92 5.05 -4.53 -13.82
CA SER A 92 3.98 -4.52 -14.82
C SER A 92 4.56 -4.24 -16.20
N GLU A 93 4.05 -4.95 -17.19
CA GLU A 93 4.31 -4.70 -18.61
C GLU A 93 3.32 -3.65 -19.20
N ASP A 94 2.24 -3.34 -18.48
CA ASP A 94 1.17 -2.43 -18.90
C ASP A 94 1.09 -1.22 -17.96
N VAL A 95 2.01 -0.27 -18.17
CA VAL A 95 2.12 0.96 -17.35
C VAL A 95 0.90 1.87 -17.56
N ASP A 96 0.35 1.93 -18.77
CA ASP A 96 -0.81 2.78 -19.10
C ASP A 96 -2.05 2.39 -18.28
N ARG A 97 -2.26 1.08 -18.08
CA ARG A 97 -3.32 0.58 -17.21
C ARG A 97 -3.12 1.01 -15.75
N GLU A 98 -1.90 0.88 -15.23
CA GLU A 98 -1.59 1.28 -13.84
C GLU A 98 -1.77 2.79 -13.64
N GLU A 99 -1.35 3.62 -14.58
CA GLU A 99 -1.57 5.07 -14.52
C GLU A 99 -3.05 5.43 -14.51
N LYS A 100 -3.88 4.72 -15.29
CA LYS A 100 -5.34 4.94 -15.31
C LYS A 100 -5.97 4.59 -13.97
N ILE A 101 -5.63 3.43 -13.41
CA ILE A 101 -6.09 3.01 -12.08
C ILE A 101 -5.63 4.02 -11.02
N SER A 102 -4.39 4.49 -11.12
CA SER A 102 -3.86 5.48 -10.18
C SER A 102 -4.66 6.79 -10.19
N LYS A 103 -5.08 7.27 -11.38
CA LYS A 103 -5.87 8.50 -11.49
C LYS A 103 -7.22 8.38 -10.80
N THR A 104 -7.95 7.29 -11.04
CA THR A 104 -9.27 7.10 -10.43
C THR A 104 -9.17 6.92 -8.92
N LEU A 105 -8.27 6.04 -8.44
CA LEU A 105 -8.25 5.68 -7.02
C LEU A 105 -7.53 6.69 -6.13
N PHE A 106 -6.45 7.31 -6.60
CA PHE A 106 -5.58 8.10 -5.71
C PHE A 106 -5.83 9.59 -5.82
N VAL A 107 -6.07 10.13 -7.02
CA VAL A 107 -6.31 11.58 -7.19
C VAL A 107 -7.65 11.98 -6.56
N GLU A 108 -8.71 11.21 -6.79
CA GLU A 108 -10.04 11.51 -6.22
C GLU A 108 -10.06 11.45 -4.69
N ASN A 109 -9.12 10.71 -4.07
CA ASN A 109 -8.98 10.56 -2.63
C ASN A 109 -7.81 11.37 -2.02
N GLY A 110 -7.14 12.20 -2.85
CA GLY A 110 -5.99 13.02 -2.47
C GLY A 110 -4.83 12.22 -1.87
N LEU A 111 -4.57 11.04 -2.42
CA LEU A 111 -3.47 10.14 -2.05
C LEU A 111 -2.29 10.24 -3.02
N ASP A 112 -2.44 10.96 -4.13
CA ASP A 112 -1.46 11.16 -5.18
C ASP A 112 -0.20 11.92 -4.68
N GLU A 113 -0.35 12.82 -3.71
CA GLU A 113 0.78 13.58 -3.14
C GLU A 113 1.76 12.72 -2.32
N VAL A 114 1.35 11.53 -1.88
CA VAL A 114 2.14 10.67 -0.98
C VAL A 114 2.68 9.42 -1.66
N ILE A 115 2.39 9.18 -2.93
CA ILE A 115 2.73 7.95 -3.65
C ILE A 115 3.69 8.22 -4.83
N GLU A 116 4.73 7.40 -4.94
CA GLU A 116 5.72 7.43 -6.03
C GLU A 116 5.78 6.06 -6.68
N TYR A 117 5.58 5.99 -8.00
CA TYR A 117 5.64 4.74 -8.76
C TYR A 117 6.99 4.56 -9.45
N VAL A 118 7.50 3.33 -9.44
CA VAL A 118 8.74 2.94 -10.12
C VAL A 118 8.47 1.74 -11.02
N TYR A 119 8.71 1.93 -12.32
CA TYR A 119 8.53 0.93 -13.37
C TYR A 119 9.86 0.62 -14.07
N GLY A 120 9.96 -0.54 -14.71
CA GLY A 120 11.04 -0.89 -15.66
C GLY A 120 12.47 -0.91 -15.09
N THR A 121 12.63 -0.75 -13.77
CA THR A 121 13.93 -0.72 -13.08
C THR A 121 14.14 -2.02 -12.30
N ASP A 122 15.37 -2.51 -12.20
CA ASP A 122 15.69 -3.64 -11.30
C ASP A 122 15.32 -3.25 -9.84
N PRO A 123 14.46 -4.02 -9.15
CA PRO A 123 14.07 -3.71 -7.78
C PRO A 123 15.27 -3.68 -6.83
N CYS A 124 16.34 -4.44 -7.13
CA CYS A 124 17.59 -4.39 -6.36
C CYS A 124 18.31 -3.03 -6.45
N MET A 125 18.18 -2.32 -7.57
CA MET A 125 18.77 -0.99 -7.75
C MET A 125 17.99 0.06 -6.95
N LEU A 126 16.66 0.00 -6.99
CA LEU A 126 15.79 0.88 -6.20
C LEU A 126 16.10 0.76 -4.69
N VAL A 127 16.05 -0.45 -4.14
CA VAL A 127 16.19 -0.64 -2.69
C VAL A 127 17.56 -0.21 -2.14
N LYS A 128 18.62 -0.22 -2.96
CA LYS A 128 19.95 0.27 -2.56
C LYS A 128 20.02 1.78 -2.38
N GLN A 129 19.21 2.52 -3.14
CA GLN A 129 19.12 3.98 -3.08
C GLN A 129 18.29 4.45 -1.88
N LEU A 130 17.35 3.63 -1.43
CA LEU A 130 16.52 3.93 -0.26
C LEU A 130 17.30 3.74 1.04
N LYS A 131 17.01 4.58 2.03
CA LYS A 131 17.59 4.56 3.38
C LYS A 131 16.49 4.71 4.43
N ASN A 132 16.68 4.08 5.58
CA ASN A 132 15.77 4.15 6.72
C ASN A 132 14.33 3.76 6.39
N ILE A 133 14.14 2.62 5.70
CA ILE A 133 12.81 2.08 5.43
C ILE A 133 12.12 1.76 6.76
N ASP A 134 10.96 2.36 7.01
CA ASP A 134 10.18 2.18 8.25
C ASP A 134 9.19 1.02 8.12
N PHE A 135 8.64 0.84 6.92
CA PHE A 135 7.65 -0.19 6.64
C PHE A 135 7.83 -0.74 5.22
N GLY A 136 7.94 -2.05 5.07
CA GLY A 136 8.12 -2.72 3.78
C GLY A 136 7.05 -3.76 3.52
N VAL A 137 6.53 -3.81 2.29
CA VAL A 137 5.70 -4.91 1.79
C VAL A 137 6.38 -5.50 0.57
N VAL A 138 6.67 -6.80 0.61
CA VAL A 138 7.42 -7.48 -0.44
C VAL A 138 6.64 -8.69 -0.93
N ASP A 139 6.39 -8.72 -2.22
CA ASP A 139 5.78 -9.85 -2.90
C ASP A 139 6.75 -11.02 -3.04
N PHE A 140 6.47 -12.12 -2.36
CA PHE A 140 7.34 -13.30 -2.31
C PHE A 140 7.19 -14.21 -3.52
N ARG A 141 6.27 -13.91 -4.45
CA ARG A 141 6.26 -14.57 -5.77
C ARG A 141 7.41 -14.10 -6.65
N LEU A 142 8.01 -12.95 -6.34
CA LEU A 142 9.22 -12.49 -7.02
C LEU A 142 10.40 -13.39 -6.65
N LYS A 143 11.12 -13.88 -7.65
CA LYS A 143 12.25 -14.82 -7.47
C LYS A 143 13.33 -14.29 -6.51
N ASP A 144 13.56 -12.98 -6.51
CA ASP A 144 14.63 -12.33 -5.74
C ASP A 144 14.19 -11.74 -4.39
N HIS A 145 13.00 -12.07 -3.87
CA HIS A 145 12.47 -11.49 -2.63
C HIS A 145 13.45 -11.58 -1.42
N LEU A 146 14.11 -12.71 -1.19
CA LEU A 146 15.09 -12.84 -0.10
C LEU A 146 16.33 -11.96 -0.31
N LYS A 147 16.76 -11.79 -1.56
CA LYS A 147 17.91 -10.93 -1.90
C LYS A 147 17.54 -9.47 -1.64
N LEU A 148 16.33 -9.06 -2.03
CA LEU A 148 15.81 -7.71 -1.76
C LEU A 148 15.82 -7.41 -0.25
N LEU A 149 15.29 -8.31 0.57
CA LEU A 149 15.28 -8.15 2.03
C LEU A 149 16.69 -7.99 2.63
N LYS A 150 17.69 -8.70 2.09
CA LYS A 150 19.08 -8.62 2.57
C LYS A 150 19.77 -7.29 2.26
N ILE A 151 19.39 -6.62 1.17
CA ILE A 151 20.05 -5.39 0.71
C ILE A 151 19.28 -4.12 1.08
N MET A 152 18.03 -4.24 1.54
CA MET A 152 17.24 -3.13 2.03
C MET A 152 17.89 -2.50 3.27
N ASN A 153 17.89 -1.16 3.29
CA ASN A 153 18.36 -0.40 4.44
C ASN A 153 17.18 -0.04 5.34
N PHE A 154 16.97 -0.85 6.38
CA PHE A 154 15.89 -0.67 7.36
C PHE A 154 16.21 0.41 8.38
N ASN A 155 15.18 1.09 8.90
CA ASN A 155 15.35 2.03 10.01
C ASN A 155 15.86 1.29 11.26
N PRO A 156 17.02 1.67 11.83
CA PRO A 156 17.57 1.02 13.02
C PRO A 156 16.71 1.20 14.27
N ASN A 157 15.80 2.18 14.29
CA ASN A 157 14.86 2.42 15.39
C ASN A 157 13.62 1.50 15.33
N GLY A 158 13.58 0.59 14.36
CA GLY A 158 12.52 -0.40 14.15
C GLY A 158 11.91 -0.27 12.76
N CYS A 159 11.73 -1.42 12.12
CA CYS A 159 11.06 -1.57 10.83
C CYS A 159 10.11 -2.76 10.91
N VAL A 160 8.99 -2.69 10.19
CA VAL A 160 8.08 -3.82 9.97
C VAL A 160 8.15 -4.21 8.50
N VAL A 161 8.31 -5.51 8.24
CA VAL A 161 8.29 -6.06 6.88
C VAL A 161 7.20 -7.11 6.78
N VAL A 162 6.35 -6.98 5.76
CA VAL A 162 5.25 -7.89 5.45
C VAL A 162 5.59 -8.62 4.14
N GLY A 163 5.54 -9.95 4.17
CA GLY A 163 5.58 -10.77 2.96
C GLY A 163 4.17 -11.04 2.44
N THR A 164 3.94 -10.85 1.15
CA THR A 164 2.68 -11.24 0.47
C THR A 164 2.93 -12.40 -0.50
N ASN A 165 1.92 -13.24 -0.75
CA ASN A 165 1.98 -14.30 -1.77
C ASN A 165 0.77 -14.29 -2.71
#